data_AF-A0A924I7E9-F1
#
_entry.id   AF-A0A924I7E9-F1
#
_cell.length_a   1.000
_cell.length_b   1.000
_cell.length_c   1.000
_cell.angle_alpha   90.00
_cell.angle_beta   90.00
_cell.angle_gamma   90.00
#
_symmetry.space_group_name_H-M   'P 1'
#
loop_
_entity.id
_entity.type
_entity.pdbx_description
1 polymer ?
#
loop_
_entity_poly.entity_id
_entity_poly.type
_entity_poly.pdbx_seq_one_letter_code
_entity_poly.pdbx_strand_id
1 'polypeptide(L)'
;MSRQQDKTMEKINNVLTIGLKCKKEIDELEGRLQYGDYTTLGAALSCTPDTAKKRFKRGNVDAFKALDRIITNREDLVKDLQNNI
;
A
#
# COMPACT_ATOMS: atom_id res chain seq x y z
N MET A 1 -31.70 19.27 -4.47
CA MET A 1 -30.57 18.58 -3.80
C MET A 1 -29.29 19.25 -4.28
N SER A 2 -28.50 19.77 -3.35
CA SER A 2 -27.49 20.81 -3.61
C SER A 2 -26.27 20.27 -4.36
N ARG A 3 -25.84 21.01 -5.40
CA ARG A 3 -24.60 20.89 -6.19
C ARG A 3 -23.30 20.87 -5.35
N GLN A 4 -23.37 21.01 -4.03
CA GLN A 4 -22.22 20.89 -3.12
C GLN A 4 -21.75 19.45 -2.89
N GLN A 5 -22.61 18.44 -3.06
CA GLN A 5 -22.22 17.05 -2.82
C GLN A 5 -21.30 16.50 -3.92
N ASP A 6 -21.48 16.91 -5.18
CA ASP A 6 -20.65 16.48 -6.32
C ASP A 6 -19.20 17.01 -6.27
N LYS A 7 -18.99 18.24 -5.80
CA LYS A 7 -17.64 18.83 -5.70
C LYS A 7 -16.75 18.15 -4.65
N THR A 8 -17.34 17.36 -3.76
CA THR A 8 -16.61 16.64 -2.71
C THR A 8 -15.97 15.37 -3.27
N MET A 9 -16.64 14.70 -4.23
CA MET A 9 -16.08 13.56 -4.94
C MET A 9 -15.08 13.97 -6.02
N GLU A 10 -15.27 15.15 -6.64
CA GLU A 10 -14.35 15.68 -7.66
C GLU A 10 -12.98 16.08 -7.09
N LYS A 11 -12.92 16.51 -5.81
CA LYS A 11 -11.65 16.77 -5.12
C LYS A 11 -10.84 15.51 -4.77
N ILE A 12 -11.46 14.33 -4.81
CA ILE A 12 -10.77 13.05 -4.56
C ILE A 12 -9.90 12.65 -5.77
N ASN A 13 -10.24 13.16 -6.97
CA ASN A 13 -9.49 12.92 -8.20
C ASN A 13 -8.70 14.17 -8.64
N ASN A 14 -8.12 14.91 -7.69
CA ASN A 14 -7.30 16.06 -8.05
C ASN A 14 -6.05 15.57 -8.81
N VAL A 15 -5.93 16.03 -10.06
CA VAL A 15 -4.93 15.71 -11.10
C VAL A 15 -3.52 16.22 -10.73
N LEU A 16 -3.17 16.23 -9.44
CA LEU A 16 -1.89 16.68 -8.88
C LEU A 16 -1.05 15.55 -8.24
N THR A 17 -1.56 14.32 -8.14
CA THR A 17 -0.79 13.15 -7.66
C THR A 17 -0.01 12.51 -8.81
N ILE A 18 1.10 13.14 -9.19
CA ILE A 18 2.09 12.54 -10.09
C ILE A 18 2.72 11.34 -9.35
N GLY A 19 2.09 10.16 -9.42
CA GLY A 19 2.62 8.91 -8.88
C GLY A 19 2.54 8.71 -7.36
N LEU A 20 1.55 9.31 -6.67
CA LEU A 20 1.34 9.13 -5.22
C LEU A 20 -0.04 8.54 -4.86
N LYS A 21 -0.06 7.63 -3.88
CA LYS A 21 -1.24 6.99 -3.27
C LYS A 21 -1.86 7.85 -2.17
N CYS A 22 -3.18 7.79 -2.03
CA CYS A 22 -3.89 8.58 -1.02
C CYS A 22 -3.74 7.96 0.38
N LYS A 23 -3.97 8.77 1.42
CA LYS A 23 -3.83 8.33 2.82
C LYS A 23 -4.73 7.12 3.14
N LYS A 24 -5.96 7.10 2.60
CA LYS A 24 -6.90 6.00 2.79
C LYS A 24 -6.35 4.66 2.27
N GLU A 25 -5.77 4.66 1.06
CA GLU A 25 -5.15 3.45 0.48
C GLU A 25 -3.96 2.98 1.32
N ILE A 26 -3.14 3.91 1.82
CA ILE A 26 -2.02 3.59 2.72
C ILE A 26 -2.54 2.93 3.99
N ASP A 27 -3.57 3.49 4.62
CA ASP A 27 -4.14 2.98 5.87
C ASP A 27 -4.74 1.58 5.71
N GLU A 28 -5.41 1.32 4.58
CA GLU A 28 -5.94 -0.02 4.23
C GLU A 28 -4.82 -1.06 4.16
N LEU A 29 -3.69 -0.73 3.53
CA LEU A 29 -2.55 -1.63 3.44
C LEU A 29 -1.82 -1.78 4.79
N GLU A 30 -1.72 -0.71 5.57
CA GLU A 30 -1.08 -0.73 6.89
C GLU A 30 -1.82 -1.66 7.87
N GLY A 31 -3.14 -1.80 7.74
CA GLY A 31 -3.93 -2.73 8.56
C GLY A 31 -3.59 -4.21 8.35
N ARG A 32 -2.96 -4.57 7.24
CA ARG A 32 -2.58 -5.95 6.87
C ARG A 32 -1.10 -6.27 7.14
N LEU A 33 -0.30 -5.27 7.54
CA LEU A 33 1.14 -5.41 7.69
C LEU A 33 1.57 -6.36 8.79
N GLN A 34 2.65 -7.09 8.55
CA GLN A 34 3.39 -7.87 9.53
C GLN A 34 4.84 -7.41 9.66
N TYR A 35 5.51 -7.81 10.76
CA TYR A 35 6.85 -7.37 11.14
C TYR A 35 7.92 -7.62 10.03
N GLY A 36 7.73 -8.62 9.17
CA GLY A 36 8.65 -8.95 8.08
C GLY A 36 8.39 -8.25 6.73
N ASP A 37 7.22 -7.64 6.52
CA ASP A 37 6.81 -7.18 5.19
C ASP A 37 7.69 -6.03 4.68
N TYR A 38 8.12 -5.12 5.56
CA TYR A 38 9.04 -4.03 5.19
C TYR A 38 10.46 -4.53 4.91
N THR A 39 10.88 -5.65 5.49
CA THR A 39 12.17 -6.27 5.19
C THR A 39 12.16 -6.79 3.75
N THR A 40 11.11 -7.51 3.37
CA THR A 40 10.90 -8.00 2.00
C THR A 40 10.76 -6.84 1.01
N LEU A 41 10.06 -5.76 1.38
CA LEU A 41 9.95 -4.56 0.55
C LEU A 41 11.31 -3.89 0.33
N GLY A 42 12.14 -3.80 1.37
CA GLY A 42 13.50 -3.28 1.25
C GLY A 42 14.32 -4.05 0.22
N ALA A 43 14.31 -5.38 0.32
CA ALA A 43 14.97 -6.25 -0.65
C ALA A 43 14.43 -6.06 -2.07
N ALA A 44 13.09 -6.04 -2.25
CA ALA A 44 12.45 -5.86 -3.55
C ALA A 44 12.80 -4.51 -4.22
N LEU A 45 12.97 -3.46 -3.42
CA LEU A 45 13.29 -2.10 -3.89
C LEU A 45 14.79 -1.78 -3.85
N SER A 46 15.64 -2.78 -3.57
CA SER A 46 17.10 -2.63 -3.43
C SER A 46 17.48 -1.47 -2.48
N CYS A 47 16.83 -1.38 -1.32
CA CYS A 47 17.10 -0.36 -0.31
C CYS A 47 16.89 -0.90 1.11
N THR A 48 17.20 -0.10 2.13
CA THR A 48 16.98 -0.52 3.53
C THR A 48 15.48 -0.59 3.86
N PRO A 49 15.06 -1.45 4.82
CA PRO A 49 13.66 -1.53 5.24
C PRO A 49 13.09 -0.18 5.70
N ASP A 50 13.88 0.63 6.40
CA ASP A 50 13.50 1.99 6.80
C ASP A 50 13.26 2.93 5.62
N THR A 51 14.10 2.82 4.58
CA THR A 51 13.95 3.62 3.35
C THR A 51 12.67 3.21 2.61
N ALA A 52 12.43 1.91 2.49
CA ALA A 52 11.23 1.36 1.89
C ALA A 52 9.95 1.80 2.63
N LYS A 53 9.95 1.71 3.97
CA LYS A 53 8.86 2.19 4.84
C LYS A 53 8.58 3.68 4.65
N LYS A 54 9.64 4.51 4.56
CA LYS A 54 9.48 5.96 4.30
C LYS A 54 8.88 6.22 2.91
N ARG A 55 9.32 5.49 1.88
CA ARG A 55 8.77 5.62 0.51
C ARG A 55 7.28 5.27 0.49
N PHE A 56 6.90 4.13 1.08
CA PHE A 56 5.51 3.71 1.20
C PHE A 56 4.65 4.74 1.95
N LYS A 57 5.07 5.19 3.14
CA LYS A 57 4.32 6.18 3.94
C LYS A 57 4.17 7.54 3.26
N ARG A 58 5.05 7.88 2.31
CA ARG A 58 4.95 9.09 1.48
C ARG A 58 4.01 8.92 0.29
N GLY A 59 3.41 7.74 0.13
CA GLY A 59 2.51 7.41 -0.97
C GLY A 59 3.20 6.95 -2.24
N ASN A 60 4.50 6.64 -2.25
CA ASN A 60 5.18 6.22 -3.48
C ASN A 60 4.48 4.99 -4.11
N VAL A 61 4.03 5.12 -5.36
CA VAL A 61 3.21 4.09 -6.03
C VAL A 61 3.95 2.77 -6.21
N ASP A 62 5.24 2.79 -6.50
CA ASP A 62 6.01 1.55 -6.69
C ASP A 62 6.18 0.80 -5.37
N ALA A 63 6.49 1.52 -4.29
CA ALA A 63 6.55 0.95 -2.95
C ALA A 63 5.19 0.40 -2.50
N PHE A 64 4.09 1.08 -2.83
CA PHE A 64 2.74 0.59 -2.57
C PHE A 64 2.45 -0.72 -3.32
N LYS A 65 2.64 -0.73 -4.64
CA LYS A 65 2.35 -1.91 -5.48
C LYS A 65 3.18 -3.11 -5.07
N ALA A 66 4.46 -2.89 -4.78
CA ALA A 66 5.35 -3.95 -4.32
C ALA A 66 4.89 -4.50 -2.96
N LEU A 67 4.56 -3.62 -2.01
CA LEU A 67 4.13 -4.04 -0.67
C LEU A 67 2.78 -4.76 -0.69
N ASP A 68 1.82 -4.29 -1.49
CA ASP A 68 0.51 -4.95 -1.64
C ASP A 68 0.66 -6.37 -2.18
N ARG A 69 1.53 -6.56 -3.19
CA ARG A 69 1.83 -7.88 -3.74
C ARG A 69 2.54 -8.78 -2.72
N ILE A 70 3.47 -8.24 -1.92
CA ILE A 70 4.14 -8.98 -0.85
C ILE A 70 3.13 -9.48 0.19
N ILE A 71 2.26 -8.59 0.68
CA ILE A 71 1.26 -8.91 1.70
C ILE A 71 0.28 -9.96 1.16
N THR A 72 -0.26 -9.75 -0.04
CA THR A 72 -1.22 -10.66 -0.67
C THR A 72 -0.62 -12.06 -0.85
N ASN A 73 0.58 -12.15 -1.41
CA ASN A 73 1.26 -13.44 -1.58
C ASN A 73 1.55 -14.13 -0.23
N ARG A 74 1.90 -13.37 0.82
CA ARG A 74 2.11 -13.92 2.15
C ARG A 74 0.82 -14.49 2.72
N GLU A 75 -0.29 -13.75 2.62
CA GLU A 75 -1.60 -14.18 3.11
C GLU A 75 -2.07 -15.45 2.39
N ASP A 76 -1.96 -15.48 1.06
CA ASP A 76 -2.30 -16.65 0.25
C ASP A 76 -1.45 -17.86 0.63
N LEU A 77 -0.13 -17.69 0.71
CA LEU A 77 0.80 -18.77 1.07
C LEU A 77 0.51 -19.32 2.47
N VAL A 78 0.27 -18.45 3.46
CA VAL A 78 -0.04 -18.90 4.83
C VAL A 78 -1.35 -19.68 4.86
N LYS A 79 -2.38 -19.20 4.16
CA LYS A 79 -3.67 -19.88 4.06
C LYS A 79 -3.53 -21.25 3.39
N ASP A 80 -2.76 -21.32 2.30
CA ASP A 80 -2.49 -22.59 1.61
C ASP A 80 -1.77 -23.58 2.51
N LEU A 81 -0.76 -23.13 3.27
CA LEU A 81 -0.05 -23.98 4.22
C LEU A 81 -0.96 -24.46 5.36
N GLN A 82 -1.84 -23.62 5.88
CA GLN A 82 -2.79 -24.00 6.94
C GLN A 82 -3.82 -25.05 6.50
N ASN A 83 -4.14 -25.12 5.20
CA ASN A 83 -5.09 -26.11 4.66
C ASN A 83 -4.43 -27.42 4.24
N ASN A 84 -3.10 -27.43 4.04
CA ASN A 84 -2.36 -28.57 3.46
C ASN A 84 -1.32 -29.18 4.42
N ILE A 85 -1.21 -28.67 5.65
CA ILE A 85 -0.42 -29.23 6.75
C ILE A 85 -1.39 -29.73 7.81
#